data_AF-A0AB39YF46-F1
#
_entry.id   AF-A0AB39YF46-F1
#
_cell.length_a   1.000
_cell.length_b   1.000
_cell.length_c   1.000
_cell.angle_alpha   90.00
_cell.angle_beta   90.00
_cell.angle_gamma   90.00
#
_symmetry.space_group_name_H-M   'P 1'
#
loop_
_entity.id
_entity.type
_entity.pdbx_description
1 polymer ?
#
loop_
_entity_poly.entity_id
_entity_poly.type
_entity_poly.pdbx_seq_one_letter_code
_entity_poly.pdbx_strand_id
1 'polypeptide(L)'
;MAERSVAELAEPFTFVVGTDGVLRLVPRRSEHVACAGGAVVLSAGEIGFVREADWWAVSEVSNQATGYCPDVTSWSEVARALDDVGLGRPSGFTHEVVFRRCPGCQEHNIVREDDSVCVFCGSDLPQTWNVDPTGVTAEDHSHSLMAATRTVAS
;
A
#
# COMPACT_ATOMS: atom_id res chain seq x y z
N MET A 1 -18.03 -1.86 24.08
CA MET A 1 -16.87 -1.34 23.32
C MET A 1 -15.88 -0.82 24.35
N ALA A 2 -14.67 -1.36 24.40
CA ALA A 2 -13.67 -0.96 25.39
C ALA A 2 -13.06 0.37 24.96
N GLU A 3 -13.12 1.38 25.83
CA GLU A 3 -12.35 2.62 25.68
C GLU A 3 -10.87 2.28 25.76
N ARG A 4 -10.12 2.64 24.71
CA ARG A 4 -8.71 2.29 24.56
C ARG A 4 -7.82 3.31 25.28
N SER A 5 -6.77 2.82 25.92
CA SER A 5 -5.82 3.61 26.69
C SER A 5 -5.08 4.64 25.82
N VAL A 6 -4.75 5.81 26.37
CA VAL A 6 -4.01 6.89 25.69
C VAL A 6 -2.70 6.41 25.03
N ALA A 7 -2.03 5.41 25.61
CA ALA A 7 -0.82 4.80 25.05
C ALA A 7 -1.08 4.00 23.75
N GLU A 8 -2.26 3.38 23.58
CA GLU A 8 -2.62 2.69 22.34
C GLU A 8 -3.04 3.63 21.21
N LEU A 9 -3.39 4.87 21.56
CA LEU A 9 -3.66 5.95 20.59
C LEU A 9 -2.39 6.69 20.18
N ALA A 10 -1.28 6.47 20.89
CA ALA A 10 0.03 7.03 20.56
C ALA A 10 0.80 6.19 19.52
N GLU A 11 0.44 4.92 19.32
CA GLU A 11 0.99 4.10 18.24
C GLU A 11 0.23 4.36 16.92
N PRO A 12 0.93 4.50 15.77
CA PRO A 12 0.28 4.60 14.47
C PRO A 12 -0.67 3.44 14.21
N PHE A 13 -1.81 3.70 13.58
CA PHE A 13 -2.75 2.71 13.09
C PHE A 13 -2.36 2.25 11.70
N THR A 14 -2.69 1.00 11.37
CA THR A 14 -2.74 0.56 9.98
C THR A 14 -4.06 1.03 9.39
N PHE A 15 -4.03 1.62 8.19
CA PHE A 15 -5.23 2.03 7.49
C PHE A 15 -5.33 1.47 6.07
N VAL A 16 -6.57 1.40 5.59
CA VAL A 16 -6.88 1.27 4.16
C VAL A 16 -8.01 2.23 3.78
N VAL A 17 -7.94 2.76 2.57
CA VAL A 17 -9.06 3.44 1.91
C VAL A 17 -9.64 2.47 0.89
N GLY A 18 -10.85 1.98 1.14
CA GLY A 18 -11.51 1.06 0.22
C GLY A 18 -11.90 1.74 -1.09
N THR A 19 -12.28 0.96 -2.11
CA THR A 19 -12.83 1.49 -3.37
C THR A 19 -14.16 2.22 -3.19
N ASP A 20 -14.81 2.06 -2.04
CA ASP A 20 -15.95 2.84 -1.59
C ASP A 20 -15.56 4.21 -0.99
N GLY A 21 -14.27 4.55 -0.93
CA GLY A 21 -13.74 5.77 -0.35
C GLY A 21 -13.71 5.78 1.18
N VAL A 22 -14.11 4.68 1.84
CA VAL A 22 -14.21 4.63 3.30
C VAL A 22 -12.84 4.33 3.92
N LEU A 23 -12.42 5.20 4.85
CA LEU A 23 -11.25 5.00 5.71
C LEU A 23 -11.54 3.93 6.76
N ARG A 24 -10.72 2.88 6.78
CA ARG A 24 -10.77 1.80 7.77
C ARG A 24 -9.47 1.78 8.54
N LEU A 25 -9.56 1.65 9.86
CA LEU A 25 -8.41 1.66 10.77
C LEU A 25 -8.36 0.37 11.58
N VAL A 26 -7.17 -0.18 11.73
CA VAL A 26 -6.87 -1.29 12.65
C VAL A 26 -5.59 -0.99 13.44
N PRO A 27 -5.40 -1.59 14.63
CA PRO A 27 -4.16 -1.41 15.38
C PRO A 27 -2.94 -1.83 14.55
N ARG A 28 -1.80 -1.12 14.71
CA ARG A 28 -0.56 -1.29 13.90
C ARG A 28 -0.12 -2.73 13.64
N ARG A 29 -0.28 -3.60 14.64
CA ARG A 29 0.14 -5.01 14.57
C ARG A 29 -0.78 -5.88 13.71
N SER A 30 -1.79 -5.28 13.10
CA SER A 30 -2.69 -5.93 12.15
C SER A 30 -2.17 -5.66 10.74
N GLU A 31 -2.19 -6.68 9.90
CA GLU A 31 -1.78 -6.60 8.50
C GLU A 31 -2.77 -5.76 7.67
N HIS A 32 -2.29 -4.98 6.71
CA HIS A 32 -3.13 -4.20 5.79
C HIS A 32 -4.12 -5.08 5.03
N VAL A 33 -3.69 -6.28 4.61
CA VAL A 33 -4.52 -7.26 3.89
C VAL A 33 -5.70 -7.70 4.75
N ALA A 34 -5.47 -7.92 6.05
CA ALA A 34 -6.55 -8.24 6.98
C ALA A 34 -7.49 -7.04 7.19
N CYS A 35 -6.97 -5.80 7.21
CA CYS A 35 -7.77 -4.58 7.30
C CYS A 35 -8.71 -4.41 6.09
N ALA A 36 -8.23 -4.72 4.89
CA ALA A 36 -9.00 -4.67 3.66
C ALA A 36 -9.85 -5.92 3.39
N GLY A 37 -9.71 -6.97 4.19
CA GLY A 37 -10.29 -8.29 3.88
C GLY A 37 -9.79 -8.88 2.56
N GLY A 38 -8.56 -8.53 2.13
CA GLY A 38 -7.97 -8.94 0.86
C GLY A 38 -8.49 -8.20 -0.38
N ALA A 39 -9.34 -7.17 -0.21
CA ALA A 39 -9.88 -6.41 -1.33
C ALA A 39 -8.84 -5.45 -1.94
N VAL A 40 -9.13 -5.00 -3.16
CA VAL A 40 -8.44 -3.85 -3.78
C VAL A 40 -8.72 -2.59 -2.96
N VAL A 41 -7.71 -1.76 -2.81
CA VAL A 41 -7.77 -0.51 -2.04
C VAL A 41 -7.32 0.66 -2.92
N LEU A 42 -7.84 1.85 -2.63
CA LEU A 42 -7.39 3.09 -3.26
C LEU A 42 -6.08 3.60 -2.65
N SER A 43 -5.87 3.34 -1.36
CA SER A 43 -4.62 3.60 -0.64
C SER A 43 -4.54 2.75 0.63
N ALA A 44 -3.33 2.59 1.16
CA ALA A 44 -3.05 1.87 2.40
C ALA A 44 -1.75 2.38 3.03
N GLY A 45 -1.62 2.25 4.35
CA GLY A 45 -0.40 2.67 5.02
C GLY A 45 -0.53 2.73 6.54
N GLU A 46 0.26 3.61 7.16
CA GLU A 46 0.22 3.87 8.60
C GLU A 46 -0.24 5.30 8.87
N ILE A 47 -1.02 5.53 9.93
CA ILE A 47 -1.57 6.84 10.29
C ILE A 47 -1.59 7.05 11.82
N GLY A 48 -1.02 8.15 12.28
CA GLY A 48 -1.00 8.58 13.68
C GLY A 48 -1.90 9.79 13.90
N PHE A 49 -2.50 9.87 15.10
CA PHE A 49 -3.40 10.96 15.47
C PHE A 49 -2.88 11.68 16.71
N VAL A 50 -3.08 12.99 16.73
CA VAL A 50 -2.88 13.84 17.89
C VAL A 50 -4.20 14.50 18.27
N ARG A 51 -4.41 14.66 19.57
CA ARG A 51 -5.52 15.47 20.07
C ARG A 51 -5.07 16.92 20.16
N GLU A 52 -5.62 17.76 19.32
CA GLU A 52 -5.59 19.21 19.46
C GLU A 52 -6.79 19.62 20.33
N ALA A 53 -6.70 20.77 21.02
CA ALA A 53 -7.63 21.22 22.07
C ALA A 53 -8.99 20.49 22.13
N ASP A 54 -9.82 20.70 21.10
CA ASP A 54 -11.17 20.12 21.00
C ASP A 54 -11.37 19.16 19.80
N TRP A 55 -10.35 18.90 18.98
CA TRP A 55 -10.47 18.05 17.78
C TRP A 55 -9.29 17.10 17.57
N TRP A 56 -9.51 16.07 16.77
CA TRP A 56 -8.45 15.15 16.36
C TRP A 56 -7.86 15.60 15.03
N ALA A 57 -6.54 15.51 14.94
CA ALA A 57 -5.79 15.77 13.72
C ALA A 57 -4.84 14.60 13.44
N VAL A 58 -4.54 14.38 12.17
CA VAL A 58 -3.51 13.46 11.71
C VAL A 58 -2.15 14.11 11.94
N SER A 59 -1.33 13.52 12.80
CA SER A 59 0.04 13.98 13.07
C SER A 59 1.05 13.35 12.13
N GLU A 60 0.82 12.09 11.75
CA GLU A 60 1.70 11.31 10.88
C GLU A 60 0.86 10.48 9.93
N VAL A 61 1.27 10.38 8.67
CA VAL A 61 0.63 9.50 7.68
C VAL A 61 1.64 9.11 6.61
N SER A 62 1.73 7.80 6.35
CA SER A 62 2.60 7.24 5.31
C SER A 62 1.80 6.31 4.41
N ASN A 63 2.27 6.12 3.18
CA ASN A 63 1.77 5.10 2.25
C ASN A 63 2.52 3.76 2.40
N GLN A 64 3.20 3.54 3.53
CA GLN A 64 4.02 2.35 3.76
C GLN A 64 3.17 1.10 3.99
N ALA A 65 2.79 0.44 2.90
CA ALA A 65 2.07 -0.82 2.92
C ALA A 65 2.65 -1.80 1.88
N THR A 66 3.61 -2.63 2.27
CA THR A 66 4.32 -3.56 1.34
C THR A 66 3.42 -4.62 0.71
N GLY A 67 2.24 -4.89 1.28
CA GLY A 67 1.24 -5.79 0.70
C GLY A 67 0.41 -5.16 -0.43
N TYR A 68 0.36 -3.82 -0.52
CA TYR A 68 -0.45 -3.08 -1.52
C TYR A 68 0.36 -2.13 -2.39
N CYS A 69 1.50 -1.64 -1.89
CA CYS A 69 2.43 -0.75 -2.55
C CYS A 69 1.78 0.46 -3.26
N PRO A 70 0.89 1.22 -2.59
CA PRO A 70 0.17 2.32 -3.23
C PRO A 70 1.10 3.44 -3.68
N ASP A 71 0.77 4.08 -4.81
CA ASP A 71 1.53 5.21 -5.35
C ASP A 71 1.42 6.46 -4.46
N VAL A 72 2.38 7.38 -4.57
CA VAL A 72 2.35 8.68 -3.87
C VAL A 72 1.14 9.51 -4.26
N THR A 73 0.64 9.37 -5.50
CA THR A 73 -0.58 10.05 -5.96
C THR A 73 -1.85 9.55 -5.26
N SER A 74 -1.81 8.38 -4.59
CA SER A 74 -2.94 7.87 -3.79
C SER A 74 -3.30 8.76 -2.59
N TRP A 75 -2.44 9.73 -2.26
CA TRP A 75 -2.70 10.75 -1.24
C TRP A 75 -4.07 11.43 -1.43
N SER A 76 -4.51 11.70 -2.66
CA SER A 76 -5.80 12.35 -2.90
C SER A 76 -6.98 11.59 -2.32
N GLU A 77 -6.91 10.26 -2.34
CA GLU A 77 -7.97 9.39 -1.80
C GLU A 77 -7.93 9.35 -0.27
N VAL A 78 -6.74 9.39 0.33
CA VAL A 78 -6.57 9.54 1.78
C VAL A 78 -7.09 10.90 2.25
N ALA A 79 -6.72 11.97 1.56
CA ALA A 79 -7.15 13.33 1.86
C ALA A 79 -8.68 13.45 1.83
N ARG A 80 -9.32 12.92 0.78
CA ARG A 80 -10.78 12.90 0.66
C ARG A 80 -11.43 12.12 1.80
N ALA A 81 -10.92 10.92 2.10
CA ALA A 81 -11.48 10.09 3.16
C ALA A 81 -11.34 10.72 4.55
N LEU A 82 -10.26 11.48 4.80
CA LEU A 82 -10.07 12.25 6.03
C LEU A 82 -11.01 13.46 6.11
N ASP A 83 -11.19 14.17 5.00
CA ASP A 83 -12.11 15.31 4.90
C ASP A 83 -13.57 14.85 5.16
N ASP A 84 -13.97 13.71 4.62
CA ASP A 84 -15.32 13.13 4.77
C ASP A 84 -15.65 12.78 6.24
N VAL A 85 -14.65 12.47 7.07
CA VAL A 85 -14.81 12.19 8.51
C VAL A 85 -14.47 13.39 9.40
N GLY A 86 -14.13 14.54 8.81
CA GLY A 86 -13.86 15.79 9.51
C GLY A 86 -12.57 15.81 10.33
N LEU A 87 -11.57 15.00 9.96
CA LEU A 87 -10.26 14.99 10.64
C LEU A 87 -9.31 16.02 10.02
N GLY A 88 -8.65 16.80 10.86
CA GLY A 88 -7.56 17.68 10.40
C GLY A 88 -6.45 16.85 9.77
N ARG A 89 -5.92 17.30 8.62
CA ARG A 89 -4.90 16.54 7.86
C ARG A 89 -3.77 17.42 7.34
N PRO A 90 -2.58 16.83 7.10
CA PRO A 90 -1.51 17.50 6.36
C PRO A 90 -1.89 17.74 4.89
N SER A 91 -1.01 18.41 4.13
CA SER A 91 -1.20 18.65 2.69
C SER A 91 -0.82 17.46 1.81
N GLY A 92 -0.07 16.49 2.36
CA GLY A 92 0.52 15.33 1.70
C GLY A 92 0.80 14.24 2.71
N PHE A 93 1.35 13.10 2.26
CA PHE A 93 1.93 12.14 3.19
C PHE A 93 3.06 12.81 3.98
N THR A 94 3.11 12.59 5.29
CA THR A 94 4.24 13.09 6.10
C THR A 94 5.48 12.23 5.90
N HIS A 95 5.29 10.98 5.48
CA HIS A 95 6.36 10.10 5.03
C HIS A 95 5.94 9.35 3.76
N GLU A 96 6.55 9.72 2.64
CA GLU A 96 6.30 9.10 1.33
C GLU A 96 7.26 7.93 1.09
N VAL A 97 6.71 6.84 0.56
CA VAL A 97 7.44 5.64 0.15
C VAL A 97 7.18 5.39 -1.32
N VAL A 98 8.22 5.44 -2.13
CA VAL A 98 8.13 5.25 -3.58
C VAL A 98 8.33 3.78 -3.91
N PHE A 99 7.23 3.07 -4.15
CA PHE A 99 7.28 1.65 -4.56
C PHE A 99 7.48 1.48 -6.06
N ARG A 100 8.33 0.52 -6.44
CA ARG A 100 8.52 0.08 -7.83
C ARG A 100 8.59 -1.43 -7.90
N ARG A 101 8.08 -2.02 -8.98
CA ARG A 101 8.28 -3.42 -9.29
C ARG A 101 9.42 -3.53 -10.29
N CYS A 102 10.48 -4.29 -9.96
CA CYS A 102 11.62 -4.43 -10.85
C CYS A 102 11.25 -5.27 -12.09
N PRO A 103 11.46 -4.77 -13.33
CA PRO A 103 11.20 -5.56 -14.54
C PRO A 103 12.11 -6.80 -14.67
N GLY A 104 13.32 -6.76 -14.11
CA GLY A 104 14.30 -7.84 -14.19
C GLY A 104 14.01 -9.01 -13.25
N CYS A 105 13.82 -8.75 -11.95
CA CYS A 105 13.61 -9.79 -10.94
C CYS A 105 12.19 -9.85 -10.35
N GLN A 106 11.30 -8.95 -10.75
CA GLN A 106 9.90 -8.88 -10.32
C GLN A 106 9.67 -8.52 -8.85
N GLU A 107 10.73 -8.33 -8.06
CA GLU A 107 10.64 -7.89 -6.66
C GLU A 107 10.08 -6.47 -6.52
N HIS A 108 9.32 -6.26 -5.44
CA HIS A 108 8.91 -4.93 -5.01
C HIS A 108 10.07 -4.23 -4.31
N ASN A 109 10.35 -3.01 -4.75
CA ASN A 109 11.44 -2.19 -4.30
C ASN A 109 10.94 -0.88 -3.73
N ILE A 110 11.70 -0.31 -2.80
CA ILE A 110 11.50 1.05 -2.28
C ILE A 110 12.65 1.89 -2.82
N VAL A 111 12.32 2.86 -3.67
CA VAL A 111 13.29 3.84 -4.18
C VAL A 111 13.66 4.77 -3.02
N ARG A 112 14.97 4.94 -2.79
CA ARG A 112 15.51 5.85 -1.76
C ARG A 112 16.32 6.93 -2.44
N GLU A 113 16.17 8.17 -2.01
CA GLU A 113 17.01 9.30 -2.46
C GLU A 113 17.10 9.43 -4.00
N ASP A 114 16.00 9.12 -4.69
CA ASP A 114 15.88 9.09 -6.17
C ASP A 114 16.78 8.07 -6.89
N ASP A 115 17.45 7.18 -6.16
CA ASP A 115 18.24 6.09 -6.73
C ASP A 115 17.33 4.99 -7.28
N SER A 116 17.07 5.07 -8.58
CA SER A 116 16.16 4.17 -9.30
C SER A 116 16.85 2.87 -9.70
N VAL A 117 17.47 2.18 -8.74
CA VAL A 117 18.15 0.89 -8.95
C VAL A 117 17.58 -0.17 -8.03
N CYS A 118 17.35 -1.37 -8.57
CA CYS A 118 16.83 -2.49 -7.82
C CYS A 118 17.89 -3.04 -6.87
N VAL A 119 17.67 -2.92 -5.56
CA VAL A 119 18.58 -3.47 -4.54
C VAL A 119 18.78 -4.99 -4.61
N PHE A 120 17.90 -5.73 -5.29
CA PHE A 120 17.98 -7.19 -5.38
C PHE A 120 18.83 -7.69 -6.55
N CYS A 121 18.77 -7.04 -7.71
CA CYS A 121 19.43 -7.50 -8.93
C CYS A 121 20.28 -6.44 -9.64
N GLY A 122 20.30 -5.20 -9.14
CA GLY A 122 21.06 -4.09 -9.71
C GLY A 122 20.51 -3.52 -11.02
N SER A 123 19.34 -3.96 -11.49
CA SER A 123 18.71 -3.41 -12.70
C SER A 123 18.02 -2.08 -12.42
N ASP A 124 17.95 -1.22 -13.44
CA ASP A 124 17.22 0.04 -13.36
C ASP A 124 15.72 -0.18 -13.05
N LEU A 125 15.19 0.68 -12.18
CA LEU A 125 13.77 0.72 -11.82
C LEU A 125 13.03 1.76 -12.69
N PRO A 126 11.76 1.50 -13.04
CA PRO A 126 10.94 2.48 -13.74
C PRO A 126 10.78 3.79 -12.96
N GLN A 127 10.75 4.90 -13.69
CA GLN A 127 10.51 6.23 -13.11
C GLN A 127 9.07 6.40 -12.64
N THR A 128 8.11 5.74 -13.31
CA THR A 128 6.69 5.77 -12.95
C THR A 128 6.31 4.53 -12.15
N TRP A 129 5.30 4.67 -11.28
CA TRP A 129 4.75 3.56 -10.52
C TRP A 129 4.19 2.45 -11.43
N ASN A 130 4.45 1.19 -11.06
CA ASN A 130 4.14 0.01 -11.88
C ASN A 130 3.78 -1.24 -11.04
N VAL A 131 3.19 -1.03 -9.86
CA VAL A 131 2.95 -2.10 -8.87
C VAL A 131 1.53 -2.68 -8.92
N ASP A 132 0.63 -2.10 -9.72
CA ASP A 132 -0.71 -2.68 -9.96
C ASP A 132 -0.59 -4.12 -10.50
N PRO A 133 -1.44 -5.08 -10.07
CA PRO A 133 -1.55 -6.40 -10.70
C PRO A 133 -1.83 -6.42 -12.21
N THR A 134 -1.93 -5.28 -12.91
CA THR A 134 -2.14 -5.20 -14.36
C THR A 134 -0.97 -5.72 -15.22
N GLY A 135 0.05 -6.34 -14.61
CA GLY A 135 1.09 -7.11 -15.30
C GLY A 135 0.64 -8.47 -15.89
N VAL A 136 -0.66 -8.75 -15.98
CA VAL A 136 -1.21 -9.79 -16.85
C VAL A 136 -2.13 -9.11 -17.87
N THR A 137 -1.56 -8.70 -19.00
CA THR A 137 -2.38 -8.50 -20.21
C THR A 137 -3.05 -9.84 -20.54
N ALA A 138 -4.31 -9.81 -20.94
CA ALA A 138 -5.15 -10.99 -21.20
C ALA A 138 -4.73 -11.83 -22.43
N GLU A 139 -3.45 -11.84 -22.81
CA GLU A 139 -2.92 -12.46 -24.02
C GLU A 139 -1.65 -13.28 -23.75
N ASP A 140 -1.59 -14.10 -22.69
CA ASP A 140 -0.46 -15.06 -22.58
C ASP A 140 -0.76 -16.39 -21.86
N HIS A 141 -2.02 -16.83 -21.87
CA HIS A 141 -2.41 -18.16 -21.38
C HIS A 141 -2.58 -19.19 -22.51
N SER A 142 -2.01 -18.97 -23.70
CA SER A 142 -2.08 -19.92 -24.81
C SER A 142 -0.81 -20.74 -25.06
N HIS A 143 0.14 -20.74 -24.13
CA HIS A 143 1.38 -21.53 -24.27
C HIS A 143 1.80 -22.26 -22.98
N SER A 144 0.86 -22.91 -22.31
CA SER A 144 1.21 -23.93 -21.31
C SER A 144 0.21 -25.09 -21.29
N LEU A 145 0.00 -25.71 -22.46
CA LEU A 145 -0.77 -26.94 -22.58
C LEU A 145 -0.26 -27.85 -23.71
N MET A 146 1.07 -27.94 -23.92
CA MET A 146 1.66 -28.99 -24.78
C MET A 146 3.05 -29.47 -24.30
N ALA A 147 3.28 -29.54 -22.99
CA ALA A 147 4.52 -30.11 -22.45
C ALA A 147 4.28 -31.05 -21.26
N ALA A 148 3.30 -31.95 -21.37
CA ALA A 148 3.14 -33.04 -20.42
C ALA A 148 2.55 -34.29 -21.08
N THR A 149 3.25 -34.84 -22.07
CA THR A 149 3.16 -36.29 -22.33
C THR A 149 4.46 -36.80 -22.94
N ARG A 150 5.47 -37.00 -22.09
CA ARG A 150 6.58 -37.92 -22.39
C ARG A 150 6.32 -39.22 -21.65
N THR A 151 6.11 -40.27 -22.44
CA THR A 151 6.74 -41.60 -22.35
C THR A 151 6.86 -42.25 -20.97
N VAL A 152 6.14 -43.37 -20.80
CA VAL A 152 6.67 -44.55 -20.10
C VAL A 152 6.47 -45.76 -21.02
N ALA A 153 7.54 -46.52 -21.18
CA ALA A 153 7.69 -47.69 -22.04
C ALA A 153 7.12 -48.98 -21.40
N SER A 154 6.68 -49.92 -22.23
CA SER A 154 7.23 -51.28 -22.39
C SER A 154 6.47 -52.05 -23.47
#